data_AF-A0A846S2C1-F1
#
_entry.id   AF-A0A846S2C1-F1
#
_cell.length_a   1.000
_cell.length_b   1.000
_cell.length_c   1.000
_cell.angle_alpha   90.00
_cell.angle_beta   90.00
_cell.angle_gamma   90.00
#
_symmetry.space_group_name_H-M   'P 1'
#
loop_
_entity.id
_entity.type
_entity.pdbx_description
1 polymer ?
#
loop_
_entity_poly.entity_id
_entity_poly.type
_entity_poly.pdbx_seq_one_letter_code
_entity_poly.pdbx_strand_id
1 'polypeptide(L)'
;MTDRKDRQLMTLPEQMIRVELLNSRIRRTNAIYARFYGPLCLLVISLTFFPYYESEPGSSTQYGNLWQEVFRLGPGVDLLALLLLLLAALLLAVAAVGRLSTSGLIAILVAATVTGSTLLQSPGFVEPPPFTDVGVFDIVISFTTAALALGHAVHLIVLELAFHRRGV
;
A
#
# COMPACT_ATOMS: atom_id res chain seq x y z
N MET A 1 14.84 -18.76 -45.06
CA MET A 1 13.75 -19.68 -44.63
C MET A 1 14.17 -20.63 -43.49
N THR A 2 15.30 -20.35 -42.83
CA THR A 2 15.91 -21.12 -41.72
C THR A 2 15.58 -20.56 -40.33
N ASP A 3 15.13 -19.30 -40.25
CA ASP A 3 14.89 -18.55 -39.00
C ASP A 3 13.58 -18.93 -38.24
N ARG A 4 12.79 -19.85 -38.79
CA ARG A 4 11.52 -20.29 -38.18
C ARG A 4 11.65 -21.61 -37.41
N LYS A 5 12.74 -22.36 -37.60
CA LYS A 5 12.94 -23.70 -37.03
C LYS A 5 13.62 -23.65 -35.66
N ASP A 6 14.49 -22.66 -35.44
CA ASP A 6 15.17 -22.47 -34.15
C ASP A 6 14.23 -21.95 -33.05
N ARG A 7 13.05 -21.43 -33.44
CA ARG A 7 12.00 -20.99 -32.52
C ARG A 7 11.15 -22.11 -31.89
N GLN A 8 11.23 -23.34 -32.39
CA GLN A 8 10.36 -24.43 -31.96
C GLN A 8 10.99 -25.41 -30.95
N LEU A 9 12.25 -25.21 -30.54
CA LEU A 9 12.95 -26.15 -29.66
C LEU A 9 13.67 -25.43 -28.51
N MET A 10 12.96 -24.52 -27.82
CA MET A 10 13.28 -24.34 -26.40
C MET A 10 12.91 -25.66 -25.72
N THR A 11 13.91 -26.46 -25.37
CA THR A 11 13.67 -27.72 -24.69
C THR A 11 12.97 -27.41 -23.36
N LEU A 12 11.94 -28.18 -22.98
CA LEU A 12 11.24 -28.05 -21.69
C LEU A 12 12.18 -27.70 -20.50
N PRO A 13 13.38 -28.30 -20.36
CA PRO A 13 14.34 -27.90 -19.32
C PRO A 13 14.80 -26.43 -19.39
N GLU A 14 15.03 -25.85 -20.57
CA GLU A 14 15.44 -24.45 -20.71
C GLU A 14 14.33 -23.49 -20.27
N GLN A 15 13.07 -23.77 -20.63
CA GLN A 15 11.92 -22.96 -20.20
C GLN A 15 11.76 -23.01 -18.68
N MET A 16 11.90 -24.19 -18.08
CA MET A 16 11.84 -24.36 -16.62
C MET A 16 12.94 -23.58 -15.89
N ILE A 17 14.20 -23.67 -16.35
CA ILE A 17 15.32 -22.92 -15.78
C ILE A 17 15.06 -21.41 -15.85
N ARG A 18 14.51 -20.94 -16.97
CA ARG A 18 14.18 -19.54 -17.17
C ARG A 18 13.12 -19.05 -16.18
N VAL A 19 12.03 -19.80 -16.03
CA VAL A 19 10.94 -19.47 -15.11
C VAL A 19 11.45 -19.44 -13.66
N GLU A 20 12.31 -20.37 -13.28
CA GLU A 20 12.91 -20.39 -11.94
C GLU A 20 13.82 -19.18 -11.69
N LEU A 21 14.59 -18.75 -12.70
CA LEU A 21 15.39 -17.53 -12.64
C LEU A 21 14.52 -16.27 -12.49
N LEU A 22 13.37 -16.20 -13.15
CA LEU A 22 12.43 -15.09 -12.97
C LEU A 22 11.82 -15.10 -11.57
N ASN A 23 11.33 -16.25 -11.12
CA ASN A 23 10.71 -16.42 -9.79
C ASN A 23 11.69 -16.09 -8.66
N SER A 24 12.96 -16.47 -8.78
CA SER A 24 13.99 -16.14 -7.81
C SER A 24 14.27 -14.63 -7.75
N ARG A 25 14.28 -13.93 -8.89
CA ARG A 25 14.43 -12.46 -8.95
C ARG A 25 13.23 -11.71 -8.38
N ILE A 26 12.01 -12.16 -8.69
CA ILE A 26 10.76 -11.61 -8.12
C ILE A 26 10.79 -11.79 -6.60
N ARG A 27 11.11 -13.00 -6.11
CA ARG A 27 11.21 -13.29 -4.68
C ARG A 27 12.24 -12.41 -3.97
N ARG A 28 13.41 -12.21 -4.58
CA ARG A 28 14.45 -11.32 -4.06
C ARG A 28 13.97 -9.88 -3.99
N THR A 29 13.29 -9.39 -5.02
CA THR A 29 12.73 -8.04 -5.08
C THR A 29 11.68 -7.85 -3.99
N ASN A 30 10.73 -8.78 -3.89
CA ASN A 30 9.72 -8.78 -2.84
C ASN A 30 10.35 -8.76 -1.44
N ALA A 31 11.40 -9.55 -1.20
CA ALA A 31 12.08 -9.60 0.09
C ALA A 31 12.78 -8.28 0.46
N ILE A 32 13.25 -7.51 -0.52
CA ILE A 32 13.83 -6.18 -0.28
C ILE A 32 12.73 -5.21 0.15
N TYR A 33 11.62 -5.16 -0.59
CA TYR A 33 10.51 -4.27 -0.30
C TYR A 33 9.75 -4.64 0.98
N ALA A 34 9.63 -5.93 1.30
CA ALA A 34 8.99 -6.45 2.52
C ALA A 34 9.52 -5.80 3.81
N ARG A 35 10.81 -5.43 3.83
CA ARG A 35 11.46 -4.79 4.98
C ARG A 35 10.89 -3.40 5.31
N PHE A 36 10.28 -2.74 4.33
CA PHE A 36 9.65 -1.43 4.52
C PHE A 36 8.18 -1.55 4.92
N TYR A 37 7.47 -2.56 4.41
CA TYR A 37 6.03 -2.73 4.69
C TYR A 37 5.74 -3.11 6.14
N GLY A 38 6.63 -3.87 6.80
CA GLY A 38 6.46 -4.24 8.22
C GLY A 38 6.42 -3.01 9.15
N PRO A 39 7.47 -2.16 9.16
CA PRO A 39 7.46 -0.91 9.92
C PRO A 39 6.30 0.02 9.57
N LEU A 40 5.96 0.16 8.27
CA LEU A 40 4.82 0.97 7.83
C LEU A 40 3.50 0.44 8.38
N CYS A 41 3.28 -0.88 8.41
CA CYS A 41 2.10 -1.50 9.01
C CYS A 41 1.96 -1.11 10.48
N LEU A 42 3.04 -1.21 11.26
CA LEU A 42 3.03 -0.85 12.67
C LEU A 42 2.72 0.63 12.87
N LEU A 43 3.33 1.51 12.07
CA LEU A 43 3.05 2.95 12.11
C LEU A 43 1.58 3.24 11.83
N VAL A 44 1.04 2.71 10.74
CA VAL A 44 -0.39 2.87 10.37
C VAL A 44 -1.30 2.39 11.50
N ILE A 45 -1.05 1.23 12.09
CA ILE A 45 -1.84 0.74 13.24
C ILE A 45 -1.71 1.69 14.44
N SER A 46 -0.49 2.12 14.78
CA SER A 46 -0.25 3.02 15.91
C SER A 46 -0.99 4.34 15.77
N LEU A 47 -1.07 4.89 14.55
CA LEU A 47 -1.74 6.17 14.29
C LEU A 47 -3.23 6.13 14.59
N THR A 48 -3.88 4.96 14.56
CA THR A 48 -5.31 4.84 14.92
C THR A 48 -5.63 5.21 16.36
N PHE A 49 -4.63 5.19 17.24
CA PHE A 49 -4.80 5.47 18.67
C PHE A 49 -4.63 6.95 19.03
N PHE A 50 -4.28 7.79 18.06
CA PHE A 50 -4.05 9.22 18.26
C PHE A 50 -5.17 10.07 17.61
N PRO A 51 -5.42 11.29 18.13
CA PRO A 51 -6.38 12.21 17.52
C PRO A 51 -5.81 12.82 16.23
N TYR A 52 -6.63 12.87 15.19
CA TYR A 52 -6.25 13.40 13.87
C TYR A 52 -6.49 14.90 13.74
N TYR A 53 -7.49 15.41 14.47
CA TYR A 53 -7.89 16.81 14.45
C TYR A 53 -7.61 17.47 15.80
N GLU A 54 -7.18 18.72 15.76
CA GLU A 54 -7.01 19.53 16.96
C GLU A 54 -8.38 19.91 17.52
N SER A 55 -8.50 19.87 18.85
CA SER A 55 -9.68 20.39 19.53
C SER A 55 -9.50 21.87 19.79
N GLU A 56 -10.46 22.70 19.39
CA GLU A 56 -10.39 24.14 19.61
C GLU A 56 -10.34 24.49 21.11
N PRO A 57 -9.37 25.31 21.56
CA PRO A 57 -9.29 25.74 22.95
C PRO A 57 -10.56 26.52 23.35
N GLY A 58 -11.33 25.98 24.30
CA GLY A 58 -12.56 26.59 24.79
C GLY A 58 -13.85 26.15 24.07
N SER A 59 -13.75 25.29 23.05
CA SER A 59 -14.90 24.64 22.44
C SER A 59 -15.34 23.42 23.26
N SER A 60 -16.65 23.13 23.27
CA SER A 60 -17.17 21.86 23.82
C SER A 60 -16.85 20.66 22.92
N THR A 61 -16.42 20.90 21.69
CA THR A 61 -16.08 19.86 20.72
C THR A 61 -14.66 19.36 20.97
N GLN A 62 -14.54 18.16 21.53
CA GLN A 62 -13.28 17.44 21.63
C GLN A 62 -13.20 16.33 20.59
N TYR A 63 -12.11 16.26 19.84
CA TYR A 63 -11.82 15.18 18.91
C TYR A 63 -10.95 14.13 19.58
N GLY A 64 -11.42 12.89 19.56
CA GLY A 64 -10.70 11.71 20.01
C GLY A 64 -9.92 11.04 18.89
N ASN A 65 -9.38 9.87 19.20
CA ASN A 65 -8.82 8.99 18.16
C ASN A 65 -9.92 8.30 17.34
N LEU A 66 -9.55 7.66 16.23
CA LEU A 66 -10.50 7.03 15.31
C LEU A 66 -11.43 6.03 16.00
N TRP A 67 -10.91 5.25 16.96
CA TRP A 67 -11.73 4.31 17.73
C TRP A 67 -12.80 5.04 18.55
N GLN A 68 -12.41 6.08 19.27
CA GLN A 68 -13.32 6.89 20.08
C GLN A 68 -14.39 7.57 19.22
N GLU A 69 -14.00 8.12 18.06
CA GLU A 69 -14.94 8.76 17.14
C GLU A 69 -15.96 7.79 16.57
N VAL A 70 -15.52 6.59 16.16
CA VAL A 70 -16.43 5.53 15.68
C VAL A 70 -17.43 5.11 16.74
N PHE A 71 -16.99 4.93 18.00
CA PHE A 71 -17.90 4.57 19.10
C PHE A 71 -18.86 5.71 19.47
N ARG A 72 -18.44 6.97 19.28
CA ARG A 72 -19.23 8.16 19.62
C ARG A 72 -20.26 8.52 18.56
N LEU A 73 -19.86 8.53 17.29
CA LEU A 73 -20.64 9.07 16.18
C LEU A 73 -21.39 7.99 15.38
N GLY A 74 -21.05 6.71 15.58
CA GLY A 74 -21.71 5.58 14.93
C GLY A 74 -21.22 5.32 13.50
N PRO A 75 -21.97 4.53 12.70
CA PRO A 75 -21.55 4.11 11.35
C PRO A 75 -21.64 5.29 10.37
N GLY A 76 -20.59 6.11 10.33
CA GLY A 76 -20.43 7.24 9.42
C GLY A 76 -19.08 7.21 8.71
N VAL A 77 -18.59 8.40 8.34
CA VAL A 77 -17.31 8.58 7.65
C VAL A 77 -16.14 8.04 8.49
N ASP A 78 -16.19 8.18 9.81
CA ASP A 78 -15.11 7.73 10.71
C ASP A 78 -14.96 6.20 10.71
N LEU A 79 -16.07 5.46 10.59
CA LEU A 79 -16.03 4.00 10.49
C LEU A 79 -15.40 3.58 9.16
N LEU A 80 -15.76 4.24 8.06
CA LEU A 80 -15.15 3.99 6.76
C LEU A 80 -13.64 4.28 6.79
N ALA A 81 -13.23 5.41 7.38
CA ALA A 81 -11.83 5.78 7.53
C ALA A 81 -11.05 4.73 8.33
N LEU A 82 -11.59 4.30 9.48
CA LEU A 82 -10.99 3.25 10.30
C LEU A 82 -10.85 1.93 9.52
N LEU A 83 -11.89 1.51 8.79
CA LEU A 83 -11.85 0.28 8.00
C LEU A 83 -10.84 0.35 6.86
N LEU A 84 -10.75 1.47 6.15
CA LEU A 84 -9.76 1.67 5.09
C LEU A 84 -8.33 1.61 5.63
N LEU A 85 -8.11 2.20 6.80
CA LEU A 85 -6.80 2.25 7.43
C LEU A 85 -6.39 0.88 7.99
N LEU A 86 -7.33 0.13 8.58
CA LEU A 86 -7.12 -1.28 8.96
C LEU A 86 -6.90 -2.18 7.74
N LEU A 87 -7.60 -1.95 6.63
CA LEU A 87 -7.39 -2.66 5.38
C LEU A 87 -5.98 -2.38 4.82
N ALA A 88 -5.54 -1.12 4.85
CA ALA A 88 -4.18 -0.74 4.46
C ALA A 88 -3.13 -1.45 5.35
N ALA A 89 -3.33 -1.44 6.67
CA ALA A 89 -2.46 -2.17 7.61
C ALA A 89 -2.43 -3.68 7.32
N LEU A 90 -3.58 -4.31 7.06
CA LEU A 90 -3.65 -5.73 6.71
C LEU A 90 -2.88 -6.02 5.42
N LEU A 91 -3.06 -5.20 4.38
CA LEU A 91 -2.34 -5.37 3.11
C LEU A 91 -0.84 -5.18 3.29
N LEU A 92 -0.40 -4.23 4.12
CA LEU A 92 1.00 -4.02 4.48
C LEU A 92 1.56 -5.21 5.26
N ALA A 93 0.80 -5.78 6.19
CA ALA A 93 1.19 -6.99 6.92
C ALA A 93 1.39 -8.18 5.97
N VAL A 94 0.48 -8.37 5.00
CA VAL A 94 0.63 -9.40 3.96
C VAL A 94 1.87 -9.12 3.10
N ALA A 95 2.11 -7.85 2.74
CA ALA A 95 3.29 -7.45 1.98
C ALA A 95 4.60 -7.68 2.72
N ALA A 96 4.61 -7.54 4.05
CA ALA A 96 5.76 -7.81 4.90
C ALA A 96 6.19 -9.30 4.88
N VAL A 97 5.31 -10.23 4.49
CA VAL A 97 5.66 -11.65 4.31
C VAL A 97 6.50 -11.88 3.03
N GLY A 98 6.61 -10.89 2.14
CA GLY A 98 7.47 -10.97 0.94
C GLY A 98 6.90 -11.83 -0.18
N ARG A 99 5.59 -12.05 -0.19
CA ARG A 99 4.88 -12.79 -1.25
C ARG A 99 3.76 -11.93 -1.84
N LEU A 100 4.13 -10.79 -2.43
CA LEU A 100 3.16 -9.91 -3.08
C LEU A 100 3.18 -10.05 -4.60
N SER A 101 1.99 -10.07 -5.18
CA SER A 101 1.75 -9.95 -6.62
C SER A 101 1.54 -8.47 -7.00
N THR A 102 1.60 -8.18 -8.30
CA THR A 102 1.25 -6.86 -8.85
C THR A 102 -0.17 -6.42 -8.44
N SER A 103 -1.14 -7.35 -8.38
CA SER A 103 -2.50 -7.05 -7.91
C SER A 103 -2.53 -6.63 -6.42
N GLY A 104 -1.72 -7.28 -5.57
CA GLY A 104 -1.57 -6.87 -4.17
C GLY A 104 -0.96 -5.48 -4.03
N LEU A 105 -0.01 -5.13 -4.90
CA LEU A 105 0.59 -3.79 -4.92
C LEU A 105 -0.40 -2.71 -5.37
N ILE A 106 -1.25 -3.02 -6.35
CA ILE A 106 -2.33 -2.12 -6.77
C ILE A 106 -3.32 -1.91 -5.62
N ALA A 107 -3.67 -2.97 -4.87
CA ALA A 107 -4.54 -2.84 -3.70
C ALA A 107 -3.93 -1.91 -2.63
N ILE A 108 -2.64 -2.06 -2.31
CA ILE A 108 -1.94 -1.17 -1.37
C ILE A 108 -1.92 0.27 -1.89
N LEU A 109 -1.58 0.45 -3.16
CA LEU A 109 -1.53 1.77 -3.80
C LEU A 109 -2.88 2.48 -3.69
N VAL A 110 -3.98 1.79 -4.05
CA VAL A 110 -5.32 2.35 -3.99
C VAL A 110 -5.72 2.64 -2.54
N ALA A 111 -5.55 1.68 -1.63
CA ALA A 111 -5.90 1.87 -0.22
C ALA A 111 -5.17 3.08 0.38
N ALA A 112 -3.85 3.16 0.20
CA ALA A 112 -3.05 4.26 0.74
C ALA A 112 -3.41 5.61 0.11
N THR A 113 -3.66 5.66 -1.20
CA THR A 113 -4.08 6.90 -1.89
C THR A 113 -5.46 7.35 -1.41
N VAL A 114 -6.39 6.43 -1.25
CA VAL A 114 -7.75 6.73 -0.76
C VAL A 114 -7.70 7.20 0.69
N THR A 115 -6.92 6.56 1.57
CA THR A 115 -6.77 7.00 2.97
C THR A 115 -6.19 8.41 3.05
N GLY A 116 -5.05 8.67 2.38
CA GLY A 116 -4.43 10.00 2.39
C GLY A 116 -5.33 11.08 1.80
N SER A 117 -6.06 10.77 0.72
CA SER A 117 -7.02 11.71 0.11
C SER A 117 -8.24 11.95 1.00
N THR A 118 -8.76 10.91 1.66
CA THR A 118 -9.88 11.02 2.60
C THR A 118 -9.50 11.94 3.76
N LEU A 119 -8.31 11.78 4.32
CA LEU A 119 -7.82 12.67 5.37
C LEU A 119 -7.68 14.10 4.87
N LEU A 120 -7.06 14.32 3.70
CA LEU A 120 -6.91 15.67 3.13
C LEU A 120 -8.23 16.38 2.83
N GLN A 121 -9.24 15.63 2.42
CA GLN A 121 -10.55 16.19 2.06
C GLN A 121 -11.46 16.36 3.27
N SER A 122 -11.17 15.69 4.38
CA SER A 122 -11.96 15.69 5.62
C SER A 122 -13.48 15.61 5.36
N PRO A 123 -13.97 14.56 4.66
CA PRO A 123 -15.37 14.46 4.31
C PRO A 123 -16.26 14.48 5.55
N GLY A 124 -17.37 15.21 5.48
CA GLY A 124 -18.26 15.45 6.63
C GLY A 124 -18.02 16.79 7.33
N PHE A 125 -16.93 17.49 7.02
CA PHE A 125 -16.70 18.87 7.47
C PHE A 125 -16.98 19.88 6.36
N VAL A 126 -17.68 20.96 6.70
CA VAL A 126 -17.85 22.13 5.82
C VAL A 126 -16.61 23.03 5.88
N GLU A 127 -16.07 23.18 7.09
CA GLU A 127 -14.79 23.83 7.37
C GLU A 127 -14.01 22.89 8.30
N PRO A 128 -13.00 22.16 7.77
CA PRO A 128 -12.32 21.13 8.53
C PRO A 128 -11.45 21.74 9.64
N PRO A 129 -11.48 21.16 10.86
CA PRO A 129 -10.60 21.58 11.94
C PRO A 129 -9.13 21.35 11.55
N PRO A 130 -8.18 22.09 12.16
CA PRO A 130 -6.77 21.91 11.88
C PRO A 130 -6.32 20.49 12.25
N PHE A 131 -5.38 19.93 11.48
CA PHE A 131 -4.81 18.63 11.77
C PHE A 131 -3.80 18.72 12.90
N THR A 132 -3.75 17.68 13.73
CA THR A 132 -2.61 17.45 14.62
C THR A 132 -1.37 17.06 13.81
N ASP A 133 -0.19 17.11 14.42
CA ASP A 133 1.04 16.55 13.84
C ASP A 133 0.86 15.09 13.41
N VAL A 134 0.05 14.32 14.16
CA VAL A 134 -0.28 12.92 13.86
C VAL A 134 -1.12 12.83 12.59
N GLY A 135 -2.16 13.66 12.44
CA GLY A 135 -2.98 13.70 11.23
C GLY A 135 -2.17 14.04 9.99
N VAL A 136 -1.28 15.04 10.09
CA VAL A 136 -0.34 15.38 9.01
C VAL A 136 0.61 14.22 8.71
N PHE A 137 1.13 13.57 9.75
CA PHE A 137 2.04 12.44 9.59
C PHE A 137 1.39 11.24 8.90
N ASP A 138 0.12 10.94 9.18
CA ASP A 138 -0.59 9.84 8.51
C ASP A 138 -0.86 10.14 7.03
N ILE A 139 -1.17 11.40 6.68
CA ILE A 139 -1.27 11.83 5.29
C ILE A 139 0.06 11.59 4.55
N VAL A 140 1.18 11.99 5.15
CA VAL A 140 2.52 11.80 4.57
C VAL A 140 2.85 10.33 4.42
N ILE A 141 2.59 9.50 5.43
CA ILE A 141 2.81 8.05 5.37
C ILE A 141 1.93 7.39 4.31
N SER A 142 0.69 7.82 4.17
CA SER A 142 -0.24 7.31 3.16
C SER A 142 0.32 7.51 1.75
N PHE A 143 0.73 8.73 1.39
CA PHE A 143 1.32 8.97 0.06
C PHE A 143 2.71 8.35 -0.11
N THR A 144 3.50 8.25 0.96
CA THR A 144 4.79 7.54 0.92
C THR A 144 4.59 6.05 0.66
N THR A 145 3.57 5.44 1.29
CA THR A 145 3.19 4.05 1.10
C THR A 145 2.71 3.81 -0.34
N ALA A 146 1.91 4.72 -0.88
CA ALA A 146 1.49 4.69 -2.28
C ALA A 146 2.69 4.74 -3.24
N ALA A 147 3.63 5.67 -3.02
CA ALA A 147 4.84 5.78 -3.83
C ALA A 147 5.71 4.52 -3.75
N LEU A 148 5.86 3.92 -2.56
CA LEU A 148 6.59 2.68 -2.36
C LEU A 148 5.93 1.50 -3.11
N ALA A 149 4.60 1.36 -3.01
CA ALA A 149 3.85 0.34 -3.72
C ALA A 149 3.96 0.49 -5.24
N LEU A 150 3.90 1.73 -5.74
CA LEU A 150 4.10 2.03 -7.16
C LEU A 150 5.51 1.67 -7.63
N GLY A 151 6.54 2.09 -6.89
CA GLY A 151 7.94 1.77 -7.22
C GLY A 151 8.20 0.26 -7.22
N HIS A 152 7.62 -0.46 -6.27
CA HIS A 152 7.68 -1.92 -6.23
C HIS A 152 6.97 -2.54 -7.45
N ALA A 153 5.78 -2.06 -7.82
CA ALA A 153 5.03 -2.58 -8.96
C ALA A 153 5.78 -2.36 -10.27
N VAL A 154 6.34 -1.16 -10.46
CA VAL A 154 7.18 -0.84 -11.63
C VAL A 154 8.39 -1.77 -11.70
N HIS A 155 9.04 -2.06 -10.57
CA HIS A 155 10.18 -2.97 -10.56
C HIS A 155 9.79 -4.40 -10.98
N LEU A 156 8.64 -4.92 -10.50
CA LEU A 156 8.14 -6.22 -10.93
C LEU A 156 7.78 -6.23 -12.43
N ILE A 157 7.08 -5.20 -12.92
CA ILE A 157 6.71 -5.08 -14.34
C ILE A 157 7.96 -5.02 -15.22
N VAL A 158 8.98 -4.27 -14.82
CA VAL A 158 10.25 -4.20 -15.57
C VAL A 158 10.95 -5.56 -15.62
N LEU A 159 10.94 -6.33 -14.53
CA LEU A 159 11.48 -7.68 -14.51
C LEU A 159 10.74 -8.63 -15.46
N GLU A 160 9.40 -8.58 -15.45
CA GLU A 160 8.54 -9.36 -16.34
C GLU A 160 8.76 -8.98 -17.81
N LEU A 161 8.78 -7.67 -18.13
CA LEU A 161 9.02 -7.16 -19.49
C LEU A 161 10.42 -7.53 -20.01
N ALA A 162 11.45 -7.39 -19.18
CA ALA A 162 12.82 -7.75 -19.55
C ALA A 162 12.95 -9.24 -19.86
N PHE A 163 12.21 -10.07 -19.14
CA PHE A 163 12.17 -11.50 -19.38
C PHE A 163 11.43 -11.87 -20.68
N HIS A 164 10.31 -11.20 -20.95
CA HIS A 164 9.54 -11.37 -22.17
C HIS A 164 10.36 -10.95 -23.41
N ARG A 165 11.05 -9.79 -23.35
CA ARG A 165 11.89 -9.29 -24.45
C ARG A 165 13.09 -10.16 -24.78
N ARG A 166 13.67 -10.85 -23.78
CA ARG A 166 14.78 -11.77 -24.00
C ARG A 166 14.32 -13.12 -24.58
N GLY A 167 13.02 -13.40 -24.59
CA GLY A 167 12.41 -14.65 -25.06
C GLY A 167 11.81 -14.61 -26.47
N VAL A 168 12.03 -13.52 -27.22
CA VAL A 168 11.72 -13.39 -28.65
C VAL A 168 12.99 -13.56 -29.46
#